data_AF-A0A914QRT0-F1
#
_entry.id   AF-A0A914QRT0-F1
#
_cell.length_a   1.000
_cell.length_b   1.000
_cell.length_c   1.000
_cell.angle_alpha   90.00
_cell.angle_beta   90.00
_cell.angle_gamma   90.00
#
_symmetry.space_group_name_H-M   'P 1'
#
loop_
_entity.id
_entity.type
_entity.pdbx_description
1 polymer ?
#
loop_
_entity_poly.entity_id
_entity_poly.type
_entity_poly.pdbx_seq_one_letter_code
_entity_poly.pdbx_strand_id
1 'polypeptide(L)'
;MVVGIQYGGNAVVTLRYNANETGNSKEIQGSLKASLAKITNVTGEINATGKFSQKEKISENDINISVEADVNFDGEDVTQIEGAKKFMQNFSSRLSKYNDGKGVQVAFEMVSLEQIFKIFKIEIVEHQIFRALENCIMSDIVRKVYELEKIKEEFVQHICKLEEDKEYFTENEQEYLYDEKTKFEMTISDIHASIAKILKLFHDKDSSATGQFKEQSVQISKLRKDVYKLIEKSDLMVTKSEFIKKAKANKVLYISQKSKFECLKWQNKKLRICLFSEYYYRGYLNLLVKFIHESNSENTENLYILIDTDILDDFLKNEICPNEVPNNPLYSYYNGKYEVLDESAEKEDTNIKNTIIDRGYGKTNDTTTSFLPYDPLDDMKEEHMKDMWHWIWQPTARH
;
A
#
# COMPACT_ATOMS: atom_id res chain seq x y z
N MET A 1 26.92 26.72 13.83
CA MET A 1 28.35 26.61 13.44
C MET A 1 28.77 25.17 13.69
N VAL A 2 29.48 24.55 12.74
CA VAL A 2 30.07 23.22 12.96
C VAL A 2 31.27 23.41 13.88
N VAL A 3 31.29 22.72 15.02
CA VAL A 3 32.35 22.80 16.03
C VAL A 3 33.16 21.51 16.13
N GLY A 4 32.60 20.41 15.62
CA GLY A 4 33.24 19.11 15.60
C GLY A 4 32.68 18.27 14.46
N ILE A 5 33.51 17.37 13.94
CA ILE A 5 33.13 16.40 12.93
C ILE A 5 33.63 15.04 13.41
N GLN A 6 32.71 14.10 13.61
CA GLN A 6 33.05 12.72 13.91
C GLN A 6 33.21 11.95 12.60
N TYR A 7 34.33 11.24 12.49
CA TYR A 7 34.62 10.37 11.36
C TYR A 7 34.40 8.90 11.75
N GLY A 8 33.90 8.11 10.81
CA GLY A 8 33.56 6.70 11.00
C GLY A 8 33.00 6.08 9.73
N GLY A 9 32.21 5.03 9.85
CA GLY A 9 31.49 4.47 8.71
C GLY A 9 30.22 3.78 9.18
N ASN A 10 29.16 3.92 8.40
CA ASN A 10 27.89 3.26 8.62
C ASN A 10 27.72 2.11 7.63
N ALA A 11 27.04 1.07 8.10
CA ALA A 11 26.50 0.03 7.25
C ALA A 11 25.08 -0.28 7.69
N VAL A 12 24.18 -0.35 6.72
CA VAL A 12 22.76 -0.67 6.89
C VAL A 12 22.49 -1.98 6.19
N VAL A 13 22.13 -2.99 6.97
CA VAL A 13 21.68 -4.30 6.46
C VAL A 13 20.15 -4.32 6.46
N THR A 14 19.56 -4.51 5.29
CA THR A 14 18.11 -4.58 5.11
C THR A 14 17.72 -6.00 4.74
N LEU A 15 16.76 -6.58 5.48
CA LEU A 15 16.14 -7.86 5.16
C LEU A 15 14.71 -7.57 4.67
N ARG A 16 14.38 -8.04 3.48
CA ARG A 16 13.03 -7.95 2.89
C ARG A 16 12.50 -9.34 2.65
N TYR A 17 11.28 -9.60 3.10
CA TYR A 17 10.57 -10.82 2.79
C TYR A 17 9.58 -10.55 1.67
N ASN A 18 9.66 -11.31 0.58
CA ASN A 18 8.65 -11.26 -0.48
C ASN A 18 7.49 -12.16 -0.07
N ALA A 19 6.45 -11.57 0.53
CA ALA A 19 5.25 -12.30 0.91
C ALA A 19 4.43 -12.63 -0.35
N ASN A 20 4.66 -13.81 -0.91
CA ASN A 20 3.91 -14.28 -2.09
C ASN A 20 2.53 -14.85 -1.73
N GLU A 21 2.28 -15.15 -0.46
CA GLU A 21 1.00 -15.59 0.07
C GLU A 21 0.74 -14.89 1.41
N THR A 22 -0.53 -14.84 1.84
CA THR A 22 -1.10 -14.20 3.04
C THR A 22 -0.48 -14.70 4.36
N GLY A 23 0.83 -14.59 4.51
CA GLY A 23 1.56 -14.96 5.70
C GLY A 23 1.22 -14.01 6.84
N ASN A 24 1.04 -14.58 8.02
CA ASN A 24 0.77 -13.82 9.24
C ASN A 24 1.92 -12.82 9.47
N SER A 25 1.61 -11.52 9.41
CA SER A 25 2.60 -10.44 9.51
C SER A 25 3.46 -10.54 10.77
N LYS A 26 2.89 -11.05 11.87
CA LYS A 26 3.62 -11.29 13.12
C LYS A 26 4.66 -12.41 13.01
N GLU A 27 4.37 -13.47 12.25
CA GLU A 27 5.29 -14.59 12.03
C GLU A 27 6.42 -14.18 11.09
N ILE A 28 6.11 -13.46 10.01
CA ILE A 28 7.11 -12.88 9.10
C ILE A 28 8.03 -11.93 9.88
N GLN A 29 7.46 -11.04 10.70
CA GLN A 29 8.25 -10.14 11.55
C GLN A 29 9.11 -10.91 12.56
N GLY A 30 8.58 -12.00 13.14
CA GLY A 30 9.33 -12.88 14.03
C GLY A 30 10.52 -13.54 13.34
N SER A 31 10.31 -14.06 12.12
CA SER A 31 11.36 -14.70 11.31
C SER A 31 12.44 -13.72 10.87
N LEU A 32 12.06 -12.51 10.43
CA LEU A 32 13.00 -11.44 10.07
C LEU A 32 13.82 -11.00 11.29
N LYS A 33 13.19 -10.83 12.46
CA LYS A 33 13.90 -10.53 13.72
C LYS A 33 14.89 -11.62 14.11
N ALA A 34 14.50 -12.89 13.98
CA ALA A 34 15.38 -14.02 14.27
C ALA A 34 16.58 -14.07 13.30
N SER A 35 16.35 -13.81 12.01
CA SER A 35 17.39 -13.76 10.99
C SER A 35 18.35 -12.59 11.21
N LEU A 36 17.83 -11.41 11.55
CA LEU A 36 18.65 -10.25 11.92
C LEU A 36 19.48 -10.52 13.18
N ALA A 37 18.94 -11.22 14.18
CA ALA A 37 19.69 -11.62 15.37
C ALA A 37 20.90 -12.52 15.05
N LYS A 38 20.83 -13.36 14.01
CA LYS A 38 21.98 -14.17 13.57
C LYS A 38 23.12 -13.33 13.00
N ILE A 39 22.79 -12.17 12.42
CA ILE A 39 23.73 -11.20 11.85
C ILE A 39 24.32 -10.33 12.98
N THR A 40 23.49 -9.86 13.93
CA THR A 40 23.91 -8.94 14.99
C THR A 40 24.63 -9.60 16.17
N ASN A 41 24.48 -10.91 16.41
CA ASN A 41 25.22 -11.67 17.44
C ASN A 41 26.75 -11.74 17.23
N VAL A 42 27.29 -10.91 16.35
CA VAL A 42 28.72 -10.76 16.07
C VAL A 42 29.37 -9.65 16.91
N THR A 43 28.60 -8.71 17.46
CA THR A 43 29.17 -7.56 18.20
C THR A 43 28.31 -7.16 19.41
N GLY A 44 28.71 -7.59 20.61
CA GLY A 44 28.23 -7.02 21.89
C GLY A 44 26.79 -7.37 22.30
N GLU A 45 26.55 -7.46 23.60
CA GLU A 45 25.35 -8.00 24.24
C GLU A 45 24.02 -7.46 23.69
N ILE A 46 23.25 -8.32 23.03
CA ILE A 46 21.80 -8.20 22.94
C ILE A 46 21.22 -9.47 23.56
N ASN A 47 20.72 -9.33 24.80
CA ASN A 47 19.98 -10.38 25.50
C ASN A 47 18.62 -10.60 24.81
N ALA A 48 18.58 -11.42 23.77
CA ALA A 48 17.35 -11.94 23.18
C ALA A 48 17.28 -13.45 23.42
N THR A 49 16.96 -13.85 24.65
CA THR A 49 16.57 -15.24 24.95
C THR A 49 15.15 -15.49 24.47
N GLY A 50 15.00 -15.83 23.19
CA GLY A 50 13.76 -16.35 22.62
C GLY A 50 13.95 -17.80 22.18
N LYS A 51 13.45 -18.77 22.97
CA LYS A 51 13.28 -20.15 22.50
C LYS A 51 12.09 -20.16 21.53
N PHE A 52 12.36 -20.20 20.22
CA PHE A 52 11.31 -20.32 19.22
C PHE A 52 11.10 -21.79 18.85
N SER A 53 9.89 -22.27 19.09
CA SER A 53 9.41 -23.58 18.67
C SER A 53 9.27 -23.61 17.14
N GLN A 54 9.90 -24.59 16.50
CA GLN A 54 9.79 -24.86 15.07
C GLN A 54 8.35 -25.19 14.69
N LYS A 55 7.56 -24.23 14.22
CA LYS A 55 6.40 -24.48 13.35
C LYS A 55 6.35 -23.40 12.27
N GLU A 56 6.26 -23.89 11.03
CA GLU A 56 6.28 -23.19 9.74
C GLU A 56 7.53 -22.32 9.50
N LYS A 57 8.56 -22.98 8.97
CA LYS A 57 9.81 -22.34 8.53
C LYS A 57 9.54 -21.53 7.27
N ILE A 58 9.37 -20.22 7.41
CA ILE A 58 9.78 -19.29 6.36
C ILE A 58 11.21 -19.67 5.95
N SER A 59 11.41 -19.99 4.67
CA SER A 59 12.72 -20.39 4.18
C SER A 59 13.63 -19.18 4.18
N GLU A 60 14.89 -19.34 4.59
CA GLU A 60 15.89 -18.26 4.51
C GLU A 60 16.12 -17.81 3.06
N ASN A 61 15.78 -18.66 2.08
CA ASN A 61 15.84 -18.35 0.66
C ASN A 61 14.76 -17.35 0.19
N ASP A 62 13.72 -17.12 0.99
CA ASP A 62 12.65 -16.18 0.66
C ASP A 62 12.94 -14.76 1.19
N ILE A 63 14.09 -14.60 1.86
CA ILE A 63 14.55 -13.33 2.42
C ILE A 63 15.58 -12.73 1.47
N ASN A 64 15.22 -11.60 0.86
CA ASN A 64 16.15 -10.77 0.10
C ASN A 64 16.94 -9.89 1.05
N ILE A 65 18.27 -9.93 0.93
CA ILE A 65 19.18 -9.14 1.76
C ILE A 65 19.92 -8.13 0.90
N SER A 66 19.93 -6.88 1.36
CA SER A 66 20.72 -5.80 0.76
C SER A 66 21.55 -5.10 1.84
N VAL A 67 22.75 -4.67 1.45
CA VAL A 67 23.67 -3.95 2.32
C VAL A 67 24.05 -2.64 1.65
N GLU A 68 23.86 -1.54 2.37
CA GLU A 68 24.33 -0.22 1.99
C GLU A 68 25.40 0.21 2.99
N ALA A 69 26.58 0.61 2.52
CA ALA A 69 27.69 0.93 3.40
C ALA A 69 28.59 2.02 2.84
N ASP A 70 29.20 2.79 3.74
CA ASP A 70 30.13 3.89 3.40
C ASP A 70 31.50 3.40 2.88
N VAL A 71 31.75 2.08 2.89
CA VAL A 71 33.00 1.44 2.47
C VAL A 71 32.72 0.37 1.41
N ASN A 72 33.48 0.35 0.32
CA ASN A 72 33.33 -0.64 -0.76
C ASN A 72 33.53 -2.09 -0.27
N PHE A 73 32.74 -3.01 -0.81
CA PHE A 73 32.69 -4.43 -0.41
C PHE A 73 32.89 -5.40 -1.57
N ASP A 74 33.80 -5.07 -2.48
CA ASP A 74 34.15 -5.92 -3.63
C ASP A 74 34.38 -7.39 -3.20
N GLY A 75 33.61 -8.31 -3.81
CA GLY A 75 33.83 -9.75 -3.73
C GLY A 75 33.05 -10.54 -2.67
N GLU A 76 32.16 -9.93 -1.88
CA GLU A 76 31.26 -10.67 -0.97
C GLU A 76 29.83 -10.73 -1.52
N ASP A 77 29.28 -11.94 -1.63
CA ASP A 77 27.86 -12.12 -1.90
C ASP A 77 27.06 -11.86 -0.63
N VAL A 78 26.49 -10.66 -0.53
CA VAL A 78 25.68 -10.20 0.61
C VAL A 78 24.20 -10.59 0.49
N THR A 79 23.82 -11.36 -0.54
CA THR A 79 22.42 -11.74 -0.78
C THR A 79 21.91 -12.82 0.18
N GLN A 80 22.79 -13.42 0.97
CA GLN A 80 22.48 -14.47 1.96
C GLN A 80 22.84 -14.05 3.39
N ILE A 81 22.18 -14.63 4.39
CA ILE A 81 22.38 -14.30 5.82
C ILE A 81 23.85 -14.44 6.22
N GLU A 82 24.50 -15.51 5.78
CA GLU A 82 25.92 -15.81 6.05
C GLU A 82 26.85 -14.79 5.39
N GLY A 83 26.48 -14.32 4.20
CA GLY A 83 27.18 -13.25 3.48
C GLY A 83 27.10 -11.93 4.23
N ALA A 84 25.88 -11.51 4.60
CA ALA A 84 25.66 -10.31 5.40
C ALA A 84 26.32 -10.38 6.78
N LYS A 85 26.33 -11.57 7.41
CA LYS A 85 27.03 -11.81 8.67
C LYS A 85 28.54 -11.60 8.50
N LYS A 86 29.16 -12.24 7.50
CA LYS A 86 30.60 -12.08 7.20
C LYS A 86 30.97 -10.63 6.95
N PHE A 87 30.15 -9.94 6.16
CA PHE A 87 30.30 -8.51 5.91
C PHE A 87 30.34 -7.72 7.23
N MET A 88 29.37 -7.93 8.12
CA MET A 88 29.30 -7.22 9.40
C MET A 88 30.49 -7.52 10.32
N GLN A 89 31.02 -8.77 10.34
CA GLN A 89 32.23 -9.06 11.14
C GLN A 89 33.46 -8.37 10.57
N ASN A 90 33.55 -8.24 9.25
CA ASN A 90 34.69 -7.65 8.56
C ASN A 90 34.62 -6.13 8.46
N PHE A 91 33.45 -5.52 8.73
CA PHE A 91 33.21 -4.10 8.49
C PHE A 91 34.22 -3.18 9.20
N SER A 92 34.52 -3.42 10.48
CA SER A 92 35.49 -2.62 11.24
C SER A 92 36.92 -2.71 10.66
N SER A 93 37.33 -3.91 10.23
CA SER A 93 38.63 -4.15 9.59
C SER A 93 38.73 -3.54 8.18
N ARG A 94 37.59 -3.34 7.52
CA ARG A 94 37.51 -2.65 6.22
C ARG A 94 37.56 -1.14 6.41
N LEU A 95 36.84 -0.63 7.40
CA LEU A 95 36.87 0.78 7.78
C LEU A 95 38.29 1.23 8.15
N SER A 96 39.06 0.40 8.86
CA SER A 96 40.45 0.73 9.22
C SER A 96 41.40 0.83 8.01
N LYS A 97 41.04 0.21 6.87
CA LYS A 97 41.79 0.29 5.61
C LYS A 97 41.29 1.41 4.70
N TYR A 98 40.12 1.99 4.99
CA TYR A 98 39.48 3.00 4.18
C TYR A 98 39.86 4.41 4.68
N ASN A 99 40.34 5.27 3.78
CA ASN A 99 40.74 6.65 4.09
C ASN A 99 41.70 6.73 5.31
N ASP A 100 42.77 5.94 5.30
CA ASP A 100 43.75 5.81 6.41
C ASP A 100 43.12 5.49 7.78
N GLY A 101 42.00 4.76 7.77
CA GLY A 101 41.27 4.37 8.97
C GLY A 101 40.38 5.46 9.56
N LYS A 102 40.28 6.64 8.90
CA LYS A 102 39.37 7.71 9.34
C LYS A 102 37.93 7.42 8.94
N GLY A 103 37.68 6.76 7.81
CA GLY A 103 36.31 6.61 7.31
C GLY A 103 35.76 7.87 6.61
N VAL A 104 34.44 8.04 6.66
CA VAL A 104 33.68 9.21 6.19
C VAL A 104 33.17 10.05 7.36
N GLN A 105 32.67 11.25 7.10
CA GLN A 105 32.07 12.11 8.12
C GLN A 105 30.68 11.56 8.48
N VAL A 106 30.51 11.07 9.71
CA VAL A 106 29.28 10.38 10.15
C VAL A 106 28.40 11.23 11.07
N ALA A 107 28.97 12.19 11.80
CA ALA A 107 28.22 13.11 12.62
C ALA A 107 28.87 14.49 12.68
N PHE A 108 28.02 15.52 12.77
CA PHE A 108 28.44 16.91 12.91
C PHE A 108 27.97 17.43 14.25
N GLU A 109 28.91 17.90 15.06
CA GLU A 109 28.58 18.65 16.27
C GLU A 109 28.36 20.10 15.88
N MET A 110 27.15 20.58 16.15
CA MET A 110 26.75 21.94 15.83
C MET A 110 26.40 22.69 17.09
N VAL A 111 27.02 23.87 17.26
CA VAL A 111 26.62 24.83 18.28
C VAL A 111 25.81 25.92 17.61
N SER A 112 24.66 26.25 18.20
CA SER A 112 23.83 27.34 17.71
C SER A 112 24.53 28.68 17.96
N LEU A 113 24.43 29.61 17.01
CA LEU A 113 24.98 30.96 17.21
C LEU A 113 24.37 31.62 18.45
N GLU A 114 23.12 31.33 18.80
CA GLU A 114 22.49 31.80 20.03
C GLU A 114 23.22 31.34 21.30
N GLN A 115 23.73 30.10 21.36
CA GLN A 115 24.52 29.65 22.52
C GLN A 115 25.84 30.40 22.61
N ILE A 116 26.49 30.65 21.46
CA ILE A 116 27.68 31.49 21.38
C ILE A 116 27.35 32.91 21.86
N PHE A 117 26.28 33.50 21.36
CA PHE A 117 25.80 34.82 21.76
C PHE A 117 25.39 34.89 23.24
N LYS A 118 24.78 33.84 23.81
CA LYS A 118 24.50 33.73 25.25
C LYS A 118 25.79 33.66 26.08
N ILE A 119 26.79 32.90 25.65
CA ILE A 119 28.12 32.87 26.27
C ILE A 119 28.75 34.28 26.23
N PHE A 120 28.56 35.01 25.13
CA PHE A 120 29.04 36.39 24.95
C PHE A 120 28.07 37.48 25.46
N LYS A 121 26.96 37.11 26.13
CA LYS A 121 25.93 38.02 26.66
C LYS A 121 25.33 39.01 25.64
N ILE A 122 25.15 38.57 24.40
CA ILE A 122 24.44 39.33 23.37
C ILE A 122 22.96 38.94 23.43
N GLU A 123 22.08 39.92 23.66
CA GLU A 123 20.62 39.70 23.77
C GLU A 123 20.00 39.38 22.41
N ILE A 124 19.28 38.26 22.33
CA ILE A 124 18.57 37.81 21.13
C ILE A 124 17.19 37.32 21.54
N VAL A 125 16.27 38.27 21.75
CA VAL A 125 14.90 37.99 22.23
C VAL A 125 14.02 37.40 21.11
N GLU A 126 14.28 37.77 19.84
CA GLU A 126 13.49 37.32 18.67
C GLU A 126 13.60 35.81 18.37
N HIS A 127 14.69 35.15 18.77
CA HIS A 127 14.97 33.77 18.37
C HIS A 127 14.20 32.69 19.14
N GLN A 128 13.66 32.98 20.34
CA GLN A 128 13.03 31.94 21.18
C GLN A 128 11.57 31.66 20.78
N ILE A 129 10.81 32.71 20.44
CA ILE A 129 9.41 32.57 20.01
C ILE A 129 9.34 31.90 18.64
N PHE A 130 10.24 32.28 17.72
CA PHE A 130 10.30 31.71 16.37
C PHE A 130 10.64 30.20 16.41
N ARG A 131 11.56 29.76 17.29
CA ARG A 131 11.90 28.33 17.45
C ARG A 131 10.75 27.49 18.01
N ALA A 132 9.97 28.02 18.94
CA ALA A 132 8.82 27.30 19.48
C ALA A 132 7.74 27.08 18.40
N LEU A 133 7.48 28.10 17.59
CA LEU A 133 6.60 28.02 16.41
C LEU A 133 7.14 27.08 15.33
N GLU A 134 8.44 27.17 15.01
CA GLU A 134 9.11 26.25 14.08
C GLU A 134 8.98 24.79 14.54
N ASN A 135 9.18 24.50 15.82
CA ASN A 135 9.08 23.14 16.35
C ASN A 135 7.65 22.57 16.26
N CYS A 136 6.63 23.37 16.57
CA CYS A 136 5.24 22.95 16.43
C CYS A 136 4.88 22.66 14.96
N ILE A 137 5.25 23.56 14.05
CA ILE A 137 4.94 23.40 12.62
C ILE A 137 5.75 22.26 12.00
N MET A 138 7.01 22.09 12.38
CA MET A 138 7.82 20.95 11.92
C MET A 138 7.23 19.62 12.35
N SER A 139 6.72 19.53 13.58
CA SER A 139 6.00 18.33 14.04
C SER A 139 4.76 18.07 13.18
N ASP A 140 4.02 19.10 12.80
CA ASP A 140 2.86 18.96 11.90
C ASP A 140 3.27 18.54 10.49
N ILE A 141 4.34 19.10 9.94
CA ILE A 141 4.88 18.70 8.63
C ILE A 141 5.27 17.23 8.65
N VAL A 142 6.03 16.79 9.66
CA VAL A 142 6.43 15.39 9.81
C VAL A 142 5.21 14.47 9.90
N ARG A 143 4.21 14.85 10.70
CA ARG A 143 2.94 14.11 10.81
C ARG A 143 2.22 14.00 9.46
N LYS A 144 2.19 15.07 8.66
CA LYS A 144 1.52 15.09 7.36
C LYS A 144 2.27 14.33 6.28
N VAL A 145 3.61 14.39 6.27
CA VAL A 145 4.44 13.53 5.41
C VAL A 145 4.22 12.06 5.75
N TYR A 146 4.16 11.72 7.03
CA TYR A 146 3.85 10.35 7.45
C TYR A 146 2.46 9.89 6.98
N GLU A 147 1.44 10.75 7.10
CA GLU A 147 0.11 10.47 6.56
C GLU A 147 0.14 10.23 5.04
N LEU A 148 0.90 11.05 4.30
CA LEU A 148 1.08 10.92 2.85
C LEU A 148 1.71 9.57 2.45
N GLU A 149 2.79 9.18 3.15
CA GLU A 149 3.45 7.89 2.89
C GLU A 149 2.53 6.70 3.20
N LYS A 150 1.71 6.80 4.26
CA LYS A 150 0.70 5.77 4.55
C LYS A 150 -0.36 5.68 3.44
N ILE A 151 -0.85 6.82 2.93
CA ILE A 151 -1.81 6.84 1.81
C ILE A 151 -1.19 6.18 0.56
N LYS A 152 0.08 6.49 0.28
CA LYS A 152 0.83 5.89 -0.83
C LYS A 152 0.99 4.40 -0.66
N GLU A 153 1.33 3.92 0.54
CA GLU A 153 1.43 2.49 0.82
C GLU A 153 0.09 1.78 0.60
N GLU A 154 -1.02 2.31 1.15
CA GLU A 154 -2.37 1.77 0.96
C GLU A 154 -2.75 1.69 -0.53
N PHE A 155 -2.48 2.75 -1.29
CA PHE A 155 -2.75 2.79 -2.73
C PHE A 155 -1.91 1.78 -3.51
N VAL A 156 -0.60 1.72 -3.27
CA VAL A 156 0.32 0.81 -3.97
C VAL A 156 -0.06 -0.65 -3.68
N GLN A 157 -0.36 -0.99 -2.42
CA GLN A 157 -0.81 -2.34 -2.05
C GLN A 157 -2.09 -2.73 -2.80
N HIS A 158 -3.04 -1.80 -2.95
CA HIS A 158 -4.28 -2.05 -3.69
C HIS A 158 -4.04 -2.26 -5.18
N ILE A 159 -3.24 -1.38 -5.81
CA ILE A 159 -2.89 -1.50 -7.23
C ILE A 159 -2.11 -2.78 -7.51
N CYS A 160 -1.17 -3.18 -6.64
CA CYS A 160 -0.43 -4.43 -6.82
C CYS A 160 -1.36 -5.66 -6.87
N LYS A 161 -2.37 -5.73 -6.00
CA LYS A 161 -3.37 -6.82 -6.05
C LYS A 161 -4.12 -6.85 -7.37
N LEU A 162 -4.50 -5.69 -7.89
CA LEU A 162 -5.17 -5.58 -9.19
C LEU A 162 -4.20 -5.96 -10.34
N GLU A 163 -2.93 -5.56 -10.28
CA GLU A 163 -1.93 -5.89 -11.30
C GLU A 163 -1.63 -7.39 -11.38
N GLU A 164 -1.65 -8.11 -10.25
CA GLU A 164 -1.58 -9.58 -10.20
C GLU A 164 -2.73 -10.23 -10.99
N ASP A 165 -3.89 -9.56 -11.01
CA ASP A 165 -5.14 -10.05 -11.58
C ASP A 165 -5.49 -9.43 -12.94
N LYS A 166 -4.54 -8.71 -13.57
CA LYS A 166 -4.74 -8.02 -14.85
C LYS A 166 -5.21 -8.90 -16.01
N GLU A 167 -5.05 -10.22 -15.92
CA GLU A 167 -5.56 -11.14 -16.93
C GLU A 167 -7.10 -11.27 -16.93
N TYR A 168 -7.73 -10.90 -15.81
CA TYR A 168 -9.18 -10.95 -15.61
C TYR A 168 -9.89 -9.64 -15.95
N PHE A 169 -9.14 -8.60 -16.30
CA PHE A 169 -9.65 -7.27 -16.58
C PHE A 169 -9.64 -6.99 -18.08
N THR A 170 -10.59 -6.20 -18.54
CA THR A 170 -10.63 -5.67 -19.90
C THR A 170 -9.49 -4.69 -20.15
N GLU A 171 -9.27 -4.34 -21.42
CA GLU A 171 -8.32 -3.29 -21.80
C GLU A 171 -8.72 -1.95 -21.19
N ASN A 172 -10.00 -1.59 -21.21
CA ASN A 172 -10.51 -0.35 -20.62
C ASN A 172 -10.31 -0.28 -19.10
N GLU A 173 -10.54 -1.39 -18.38
CA GLU A 173 -10.29 -1.47 -16.94
C GLU A 173 -8.80 -1.34 -16.61
N GLN A 174 -7.93 -1.97 -17.40
CA GLN A 174 -6.47 -1.85 -17.25
C GLN A 174 -5.97 -0.44 -17.55
N GLU A 175 -6.46 0.19 -18.62
CA GLU A 175 -6.13 1.58 -18.99
C GLU A 175 -6.56 2.54 -17.88
N TYR A 176 -7.77 2.37 -17.35
CA TYR A 176 -8.26 3.15 -16.21
C TYR A 176 -7.34 3.04 -14.98
N LEU A 177 -6.90 1.82 -14.62
CA LEU A 177 -6.00 1.63 -13.49
C LEU A 177 -4.63 2.27 -13.72
N TYR A 178 -4.09 2.19 -14.94
CA TYR A 178 -2.83 2.81 -15.31
C TYR A 178 -2.89 4.35 -15.23
N ASP A 179 -3.98 4.93 -15.72
CA ASP A 179 -4.22 6.38 -15.66
C ASP A 179 -4.33 6.87 -14.21
N GLU A 180 -5.08 6.16 -13.37
CA GLU A 180 -5.23 6.53 -11.96
C GLU A 180 -3.92 6.37 -11.18
N LYS A 181 -3.14 5.32 -11.47
CA LYS A 181 -1.78 5.15 -10.93
C LYS A 181 -0.88 6.34 -11.31
N THR A 182 -0.87 6.72 -12.59
CA THR A 182 -0.05 7.82 -13.09
C THR A 182 -0.45 9.15 -12.44
N LYS A 183 -1.75 9.46 -12.38
CA LYS A 183 -2.27 10.66 -11.70
C LYS A 183 -1.89 10.70 -10.22
N PHE A 184 -1.97 9.56 -9.53
CA PHE A 184 -1.60 9.45 -8.13
C PHE A 184 -0.11 9.73 -7.92
N GLU A 185 0.77 9.10 -8.71
CA GLU A 185 2.22 9.30 -8.63
C GLU A 185 2.63 10.75 -8.90
N MET A 186 2.01 11.39 -9.91
CA MET A 186 2.21 12.81 -10.19
C MET A 186 1.80 13.69 -9.00
N THR A 187 0.63 13.42 -8.41
CA THR A 187 0.12 14.18 -7.27
C THR A 187 1.03 14.04 -6.04
N ILE A 188 1.51 12.84 -5.74
CA ILE A 188 2.48 12.61 -4.65
C ILE A 188 3.76 13.41 -4.89
N SER A 189 4.29 13.37 -6.12
CA SER A 189 5.49 14.11 -6.49
C SER A 189 5.31 15.63 -6.30
N ASP A 190 4.17 16.17 -6.72
CA ASP A 190 3.84 17.59 -6.58
C ASP A 190 3.71 18.01 -5.12
N ILE A 191 3.10 17.18 -4.27
CA ILE A 191 3.00 17.43 -2.83
C ILE A 191 4.40 17.40 -2.19
N HIS A 192 5.24 16.41 -2.51
CA HIS A 192 6.63 16.36 -2.01
C HIS A 192 7.44 17.59 -2.42
N ALA A 193 7.37 18.00 -3.68
CA ALA A 193 8.03 19.20 -4.17
C ALA A 193 7.52 20.46 -3.44
N SER A 194 6.23 20.52 -3.13
CA SER A 194 5.62 21.64 -2.40
C SER A 194 6.06 21.67 -0.93
N ILE A 195 6.12 20.51 -0.25
CA ILE A 195 6.63 20.41 1.12
C ILE A 195 8.10 20.82 1.19
N ALA A 196 8.93 20.40 0.22
CA ALA A 196 10.34 20.82 0.15
C ALA A 196 10.48 22.34 0.01
N LYS A 197 9.64 22.98 -0.82
CA LYS A 197 9.58 24.44 -0.95
C LYS A 197 9.16 25.10 0.36
N ILE A 198 8.14 24.57 1.04
CA ILE A 198 7.66 25.08 2.32
C ILE A 198 8.74 25.01 3.41
N LEU A 199 9.47 23.89 3.49
CA LEU A 199 10.60 23.75 4.42
C LEU A 199 11.69 24.79 4.16
N LYS A 200 11.96 25.10 2.89
CA LYS A 200 12.88 26.18 2.54
C LYS A 200 12.36 27.55 2.98
N LEU A 201 11.07 27.84 2.77
CA LEU A 201 10.45 29.08 3.20
C LEU A 201 10.50 29.25 4.74
N PHE A 202 10.28 28.16 5.49
CA PHE A 202 10.46 28.17 6.94
C PHE A 202 11.91 28.48 7.34
N HIS A 203 12.88 27.87 6.67
CA HIS A 203 14.29 28.17 6.90
C HIS A 203 14.63 29.64 6.63
N ASP A 204 14.05 30.20 5.57
CA ASP A 204 14.21 31.60 5.17
C ASP A 204 13.36 32.56 6.03
N LYS A 205 12.64 32.05 7.04
CA LYS A 205 11.74 32.79 7.95
C LYS A 205 10.61 33.54 7.23
N ASP A 206 10.17 33.02 6.09
CA ASP A 206 9.06 33.59 5.32
C ASP A 206 7.71 33.26 5.97
N SER A 207 6.94 34.29 6.29
CA SER A 207 5.64 34.16 6.97
C SER A 207 4.56 33.48 6.12
N SER A 208 4.73 33.40 4.79
CA SER A 208 3.82 32.70 3.89
C SER A 208 3.88 31.18 4.01
N ALA A 209 4.97 30.64 4.58
CA ALA A 209 5.19 29.19 4.71
C ALA A 209 4.04 28.48 5.44
N THR A 210 3.50 29.11 6.51
CA THR A 210 2.38 28.58 7.28
C THR A 210 1.08 28.50 6.48
N GLY A 211 0.81 29.51 5.65
CA GLY A 211 -0.36 29.52 4.77
C GLY A 211 -0.29 28.41 3.72
N GLN A 212 0.87 28.28 3.07
CA GLN A 212 1.12 27.23 2.07
C GLN A 212 1.05 25.83 2.70
N PHE A 213 1.54 25.66 3.94
CA PHE A 213 1.44 24.38 4.64
C PHE A 213 -0.01 23.98 4.95
N LYS A 214 -0.86 24.94 5.34
CA LYS A 214 -2.30 24.68 5.53
C LYS A 214 -2.96 24.22 4.24
N GLU A 215 -2.65 24.86 3.12
CA GLU A 215 -3.15 24.45 1.80
C GLU A 215 -2.71 23.03 1.44
N GLN A 216 -1.42 22.71 1.64
CA GLN A 216 -0.91 21.36 1.41
C GLN A 216 -1.56 20.32 2.32
N SER A 217 -1.84 20.67 3.58
CA SER A 217 -2.56 19.79 4.51
C SER A 217 -3.98 19.45 4.02
N VAL A 218 -4.66 20.40 3.38
CA VAL A 218 -5.96 20.17 2.74
C VAL A 218 -5.81 19.27 1.51
N GLN A 219 -4.79 19.49 0.68
CA GLN A 219 -4.52 18.65 -0.50
C GLN A 219 -4.25 17.18 -0.10
N ILE A 220 -3.44 16.93 0.93
CA ILE A 220 -3.19 15.57 1.46
C ILE A 220 -4.49 14.92 1.93
N SER A 221 -5.34 15.68 2.65
CA SER A 221 -6.63 15.17 3.13
C SER A 221 -7.60 14.87 1.99
N LYS A 222 -7.56 15.65 0.92
CA LYS A 222 -8.34 15.41 -0.31
C LYS A 222 -7.84 14.15 -1.02
N LEU A 223 -6.52 14.03 -1.21
CA LEU A 223 -5.89 12.86 -1.83
C LEU A 223 -6.32 11.56 -1.13
N ARG A 224 -6.33 11.55 0.21
CA ARG A 224 -6.82 10.41 0.99
C ARG A 224 -8.24 10.01 0.63
N LYS A 225 -9.15 10.98 0.53
CA LYS A 225 -10.55 10.73 0.16
C LYS A 225 -10.66 10.21 -1.28
N ASP A 226 -9.84 10.73 -2.19
CA ASP A 226 -9.84 10.31 -3.58
C ASP A 226 -9.30 8.87 -3.72
N VAL A 227 -8.26 8.50 -2.96
CA VAL A 227 -7.78 7.11 -2.86
C VAL A 227 -8.87 6.17 -2.35
N TYR A 228 -9.57 6.50 -1.25
CA TYR A 228 -10.63 5.61 -0.75
C TYR A 228 -11.80 5.47 -1.73
N LYS A 229 -12.16 6.53 -2.45
CA LYS A 229 -13.17 6.42 -3.52
C LYS A 229 -12.69 5.54 -4.67
N LEU A 230 -11.41 5.59 -5.01
CA LEU A 230 -10.85 4.72 -6.04
C LEU A 230 -10.87 3.25 -5.59
N ILE A 231 -10.47 2.98 -4.35
CA ILE A 231 -10.54 1.65 -3.75
C ILE A 231 -11.98 1.13 -3.82
N GLU A 232 -12.95 1.91 -3.34
CA GLU A 232 -14.38 1.54 -3.39
C GLU A 232 -14.87 1.26 -4.82
N LYS A 233 -14.42 2.05 -5.81
CA LYS A 233 -14.77 1.83 -7.22
C LYS A 233 -14.13 0.56 -7.80
N SER A 234 -12.91 0.24 -7.39
CA SER A 234 -12.15 -0.90 -7.90
C SER A 234 -12.35 -2.19 -7.09
N ASP A 235 -13.04 -2.13 -5.96
CA ASP A 235 -13.48 -3.31 -5.21
C ASP A 235 -14.31 -4.27 -6.07
N LEU A 236 -15.06 -3.75 -7.05
CA LEU A 236 -15.78 -4.57 -8.02
C LEU A 236 -14.83 -5.37 -8.91
N MET A 237 -13.69 -4.78 -9.31
CA MET A 237 -12.66 -5.47 -10.08
C MET A 237 -11.99 -6.57 -9.25
N VAL A 238 -11.63 -6.27 -7.99
CA VAL A 238 -11.12 -7.27 -7.04
C VAL A 238 -12.11 -8.43 -6.92
N THR A 239 -13.37 -8.11 -6.66
CA THR A 239 -14.41 -9.12 -6.48
C THR A 239 -14.63 -9.96 -7.75
N LYS A 240 -14.63 -9.33 -8.95
CA LYS A 240 -14.67 -10.00 -10.25
C LYS A 240 -13.52 -10.99 -10.38
N SER A 241 -12.29 -10.57 -10.10
CA SER A 241 -11.10 -11.43 -10.20
C SER A 241 -11.15 -12.62 -9.24
N GLU A 242 -11.55 -12.42 -7.98
CA GLU A 242 -11.72 -13.49 -6.99
C GLU A 242 -12.77 -14.50 -7.42
N PHE A 243 -13.89 -14.01 -7.96
CA PHE A 243 -14.95 -14.88 -8.48
C PHE A 243 -14.43 -15.74 -9.64
N ILE A 244 -13.71 -15.15 -10.60
CA ILE A 244 -13.16 -15.89 -11.74
C ILE A 244 -12.11 -16.91 -11.28
N LYS A 245 -11.23 -16.53 -10.35
CA LYS A 245 -10.27 -17.46 -9.73
C LYS A 245 -10.98 -18.66 -9.10
N LYS A 246 -12.06 -18.41 -8.35
CA LYS A 246 -12.90 -19.45 -7.76
C LYS A 246 -13.57 -20.32 -8.84
N ALA A 247 -14.09 -19.73 -9.91
CA ALA A 247 -14.67 -20.49 -11.02
C ALA A 247 -13.63 -21.40 -11.68
N LYS A 248 -12.43 -20.88 -11.99
CA LYS A 248 -11.30 -21.66 -12.55
C LYS A 248 -10.90 -22.82 -11.63
N ALA A 249 -10.84 -22.60 -10.32
CA ALA A 249 -10.53 -23.66 -9.35
C ALA A 249 -11.55 -24.82 -9.38
N ASN A 250 -12.80 -24.52 -9.77
CA ASN A 250 -13.89 -25.50 -9.95
C ASN A 250 -14.04 -25.95 -11.41
N LYS A 251 -12.94 -25.89 -12.18
CA LYS A 251 -12.83 -26.34 -13.58
C LYS A 251 -13.80 -25.66 -14.55
N VAL A 252 -14.32 -24.48 -14.20
CA VAL A 252 -15.10 -23.64 -15.10
C VAL A 252 -14.14 -22.97 -16.08
N LEU A 253 -14.44 -23.07 -17.38
CA LEU A 253 -13.68 -22.38 -18.41
C LEU A 253 -14.07 -20.91 -18.44
N TYR A 254 -13.14 -19.99 -18.19
CA TYR A 254 -13.38 -18.55 -18.32
C TYR A 254 -12.93 -18.05 -19.69
N ILE A 255 -13.83 -17.35 -20.39
CA ILE A 255 -13.60 -16.78 -21.71
C ILE A 255 -13.72 -15.26 -21.59
N SER A 256 -12.63 -14.57 -21.94
CA SER A 256 -12.54 -13.10 -22.01
C SER A 256 -12.00 -12.66 -23.37
N GLN A 257 -11.83 -11.36 -23.57
CA GLN A 257 -11.27 -10.75 -24.79
C GLN A 257 -9.89 -11.30 -25.17
N LYS A 258 -9.08 -11.68 -24.18
CA LYS A 258 -7.75 -12.28 -24.41
C LYS A 258 -7.83 -13.76 -24.77
N SER A 259 -8.89 -14.45 -24.38
CA SER A 259 -9.10 -15.87 -24.65
C SER A 259 -9.65 -16.05 -26.06
N LYS A 260 -8.82 -16.52 -27.01
CA LYS A 260 -9.33 -16.86 -28.35
C LYS A 260 -10.42 -17.93 -28.22
N PHE A 261 -11.57 -17.63 -28.82
CA PHE A 261 -12.73 -18.48 -28.83
C PHE A 261 -12.52 -19.65 -29.81
N GLU A 262 -11.77 -20.68 -29.41
CA GLU A 262 -11.69 -21.94 -30.16
C GLU A 262 -12.95 -22.79 -29.88
N CYS A 263 -14.11 -22.33 -30.34
CA CYS A 263 -15.38 -23.01 -30.07
C CYS A 263 -15.58 -24.33 -30.84
N LEU A 264 -14.62 -24.76 -31.66
CA LEU A 264 -14.86 -25.81 -32.66
C LEU A 264 -14.46 -27.23 -32.24
N LYS A 265 -14.20 -27.51 -30.96
CA LYS A 265 -13.79 -28.86 -30.50
C LYS A 265 -14.74 -29.58 -29.53
N TRP A 266 -15.89 -29.00 -29.17
CA TRP A 266 -16.70 -29.47 -28.03
C TRP A 266 -17.99 -30.20 -28.43
N GLN A 267 -18.05 -30.74 -29.66
CA GLN A 267 -19.27 -31.24 -30.32
C GLN A 267 -20.04 -32.35 -29.59
N ASN A 268 -19.48 -32.93 -28.50
CA ASN A 268 -20.09 -34.06 -27.79
C ASN A 268 -20.42 -33.78 -26.30
N LYS A 269 -20.29 -32.54 -25.80
CA LYS A 269 -20.62 -32.20 -24.41
C LYS A 269 -21.78 -31.21 -24.32
N LYS A 270 -22.60 -31.34 -23.28
CA LYS A 270 -23.60 -30.32 -22.94
C LYS A 270 -22.88 -29.13 -22.30
N LEU A 271 -23.00 -27.95 -22.88
CA LEU A 271 -22.38 -26.74 -22.34
C LEU A 271 -23.37 -26.05 -21.40
N ARG A 272 -22.91 -25.63 -20.23
CA ARG A 272 -23.59 -24.75 -19.30
C ARG A 272 -22.86 -23.42 -19.35
N ILE A 273 -23.53 -22.39 -19.86
CA ILE A 273 -22.92 -21.10 -20.14
C ILE A 273 -23.51 -20.08 -19.16
N CYS A 274 -22.65 -19.33 -18.50
CA CYS A 274 -23.01 -18.17 -17.70
C CYS A 274 -22.38 -16.91 -18.30
N LEU A 275 -23.21 -15.94 -18.65
CA LEU A 275 -22.79 -14.60 -19.04
C LEU A 275 -22.44 -13.81 -17.79
N PHE A 276 -21.24 -13.26 -17.77
CA PHE A 276 -20.65 -12.55 -16.65
C PHE A 276 -20.41 -11.10 -17.03
N SER A 277 -21.14 -10.19 -16.40
CA SER A 277 -20.92 -8.75 -16.52
C SER A 277 -20.91 -8.12 -15.14
N GLU A 278 -20.39 -6.90 -15.03
CA GLU A 278 -20.52 -6.13 -13.79
C GLU A 278 -22.00 -5.97 -13.38
N TYR A 279 -22.89 -5.77 -14.36
CA TYR A 279 -24.34 -5.66 -14.14
C TYR A 279 -24.92 -6.97 -13.60
N TYR A 280 -24.54 -8.12 -14.17
CA TYR A 280 -25.02 -9.42 -13.74
C TYR A 280 -24.44 -9.81 -12.38
N TYR A 281 -23.19 -9.44 -12.10
CA TYR A 281 -22.55 -9.72 -10.82
C TYR A 281 -23.33 -9.12 -9.64
N ARG A 282 -23.77 -7.86 -9.77
CA ARG A 282 -24.53 -7.19 -8.69
C ARG A 282 -25.93 -7.76 -8.48
N GLY A 283 -26.60 -8.18 -9.56
CA GLY A 283 -27.99 -8.63 -9.51
C GLY A 283 -28.17 -10.14 -9.32
N TYR A 284 -27.17 -10.95 -9.67
CA TYR A 284 -27.31 -12.39 -9.85
C TYR A 284 -26.20 -13.18 -9.13
N LEU A 285 -25.62 -12.63 -8.06
CA LEU A 285 -24.53 -13.28 -7.30
C LEU A 285 -24.91 -14.70 -6.82
N ASN A 286 -26.13 -14.89 -6.33
CA ASN A 286 -26.59 -16.20 -5.86
C ASN A 286 -26.61 -17.24 -7.00
N LEU A 287 -27.04 -16.83 -8.19
CA LEU A 287 -27.05 -17.68 -9.39
C LEU A 287 -25.64 -18.02 -9.85
N LEU A 288 -24.73 -17.03 -9.80
CA LEU A 288 -23.31 -17.23 -10.08
C LEU A 288 -22.65 -18.22 -9.11
N VAL A 289 -22.96 -18.11 -7.81
CA VAL A 289 -22.47 -19.07 -6.79
C VAL A 289 -23.04 -20.46 -7.03
N LYS A 290 -24.35 -20.56 -7.35
CA LYS A 290 -25.01 -21.83 -7.66
C LYS A 290 -24.38 -22.49 -8.89
N PHE A 291 -24.12 -21.71 -9.95
CA PHE A 291 -23.46 -22.18 -11.16
C PHE A 291 -22.08 -22.81 -10.88
N ILE A 292 -21.27 -22.16 -10.03
CA ILE A 292 -19.98 -22.71 -9.58
C ILE A 292 -20.18 -23.97 -8.71
N HIS A 293 -21.20 -24.00 -7.86
CA HIS A 293 -21.45 -25.16 -7.01
C HIS A 293 -21.87 -26.38 -7.84
N GLU A 294 -22.71 -26.18 -8.85
CA GLU A 294 -23.11 -27.21 -9.81
C GLU A 294 -21.93 -27.73 -10.63
N SER A 295 -20.96 -26.87 -10.98
CA SER A 295 -19.77 -27.28 -11.72
C SER A 295 -18.86 -28.23 -10.94
N ASN A 296 -18.99 -28.25 -9.61
CA ASN A 296 -18.28 -29.18 -8.74
C ASN A 296 -18.96 -30.53 -8.57
N SER A 297 -20.23 -30.66 -8.96
CA SER A 297 -20.88 -31.97 -8.96
C SER A 297 -20.12 -32.89 -9.91
N GLU A 298 -19.93 -34.17 -9.56
CA GLU A 298 -19.14 -35.16 -10.34
C GLU A 298 -19.72 -35.47 -11.75
N ASN A 299 -20.63 -34.64 -12.25
CA ASN A 299 -21.33 -34.80 -13.50
C ASN A 299 -20.43 -34.43 -14.70
N THR A 300 -19.63 -35.41 -15.14
CA THR A 300 -18.64 -35.26 -16.24
C THR A 300 -19.23 -34.95 -17.62
N GLU A 301 -20.55 -35.03 -17.78
CA GLU A 301 -21.26 -34.77 -19.05
C GLU A 301 -21.36 -33.28 -19.40
N ASN A 302 -21.33 -32.40 -18.39
CA ASN A 302 -21.45 -30.96 -18.58
C ASN A 302 -20.07 -30.29 -18.62
N LEU A 303 -19.93 -29.31 -19.52
CA LEU A 303 -18.84 -28.33 -19.44
C LEU A 303 -19.42 -26.99 -18.99
N TYR A 304 -18.83 -26.40 -17.96
CA TYR A 304 -19.21 -25.09 -17.45
C TYR A 304 -18.31 -24.01 -18.05
N ILE A 305 -18.93 -22.98 -18.64
CA ILE A 305 -18.26 -21.86 -19.28
C ILE A 305 -18.77 -20.56 -18.65
N LEU A 306 -17.85 -19.70 -18.23
CA LEU A 306 -18.09 -18.34 -17.81
C LEU A 306 -17.61 -17.40 -18.93
N ILE A 307 -18.49 -16.59 -19.48
CA ILE A 307 -18.19 -15.70 -20.61
C ILE A 307 -18.31 -14.26 -20.15
N ASP A 308 -17.22 -13.50 -20.25
CA ASP A 308 -17.25 -12.07 -19.99
C ASP A 308 -18.14 -11.36 -21.03
N THR A 309 -19.09 -10.54 -20.62
CA THR A 309 -19.97 -9.85 -21.56
C THR A 309 -19.28 -8.75 -22.34
N ASP A 310 -18.08 -8.36 -21.94
CA ASP A 310 -17.31 -7.35 -22.67
C ASP A 310 -16.89 -7.87 -24.06
N ILE A 311 -16.97 -9.20 -24.29
CA ILE A 311 -16.85 -9.83 -25.61
C ILE A 311 -18.19 -10.24 -26.23
N LEU A 312 -19.32 -9.85 -25.64
CA LEU A 312 -20.63 -10.35 -26.05
C LEU A 312 -20.95 -9.97 -27.50
N ASP A 313 -20.56 -8.77 -27.96
CA ASP A 313 -20.80 -8.35 -29.34
C ASP A 313 -20.03 -9.20 -30.35
N ASP A 314 -18.77 -9.54 -30.05
CA ASP A 314 -17.96 -10.43 -30.90
C ASP A 314 -18.45 -11.88 -30.78
N PHE A 315 -18.94 -12.27 -29.61
CA PHE A 315 -19.56 -13.57 -29.38
C PHE A 315 -20.88 -13.74 -30.16
N LEU A 316 -21.71 -12.70 -30.18
CA LEU A 316 -23.00 -12.64 -30.88
C LEU A 316 -22.81 -12.65 -32.40
N LYS A 317 -21.82 -11.91 -32.91
CA LYS A 317 -21.48 -11.90 -34.35
C LYS A 317 -21.03 -13.26 -34.89
N ASN A 318 -20.54 -14.16 -34.03
CA ASN A 318 -20.06 -15.48 -34.40
C ASN A 318 -21.13 -16.60 -34.25
N GLU A 319 -22.43 -16.24 -34.20
CA GLU A 319 -23.62 -17.13 -34.26
C GLU A 319 -23.84 -18.07 -33.04
N ILE A 320 -23.27 -17.77 -31.87
CA ILE A 320 -23.23 -18.70 -30.71
C ILE A 320 -24.04 -18.17 -29.51
N CYS A 321 -24.97 -17.24 -29.68
CA CYS A 321 -25.94 -16.88 -28.63
C CYS A 321 -27.33 -16.62 -29.24
N PRO A 322 -28.43 -16.72 -28.47
CA PRO A 322 -29.71 -16.17 -28.88
C PRO A 322 -29.56 -14.69 -29.27
N ASN A 323 -30.16 -14.29 -30.40
CA ASN A 323 -30.08 -12.93 -30.95
C ASN A 323 -30.63 -11.82 -30.04
N GLU A 324 -31.27 -12.20 -28.92
CA GLU A 324 -31.75 -11.30 -27.90
C GLU A 324 -30.93 -11.58 -26.64
N VAL A 325 -30.23 -10.57 -26.09
CA VAL A 325 -29.62 -10.65 -24.76
C VAL A 325 -30.78 -10.62 -23.76
N PRO A 326 -31.25 -11.77 -23.26
CA PRO A 326 -32.35 -11.84 -22.32
C PRO A 326 -31.89 -11.34 -20.95
N ASN A 327 -32.83 -10.98 -20.11
CA ASN A 327 -32.59 -10.65 -18.69
C ASN A 327 -31.93 -11.80 -17.89
N ASN A 328 -31.73 -12.99 -18.47
CA ASN A 328 -31.17 -14.16 -17.80
C ASN A 328 -29.70 -14.39 -18.21
N PRO A 329 -28.74 -14.46 -17.27
CA PRO A 329 -27.35 -14.75 -17.60
C PRO A 329 -27.04 -16.24 -17.85
N LEU A 330 -27.99 -17.17 -17.65
CA LEU A 330 -27.73 -18.62 -17.66
C LEU A 330 -28.36 -19.35 -18.85
N TYR A 331 -27.55 -20.17 -19.51
CA TYR A 331 -27.93 -20.95 -20.69
C TYR A 331 -27.40 -22.38 -20.59
N SER A 332 -28.08 -23.28 -21.27
CA SER A 332 -27.47 -24.52 -21.72
C SER A 332 -27.45 -24.58 -23.24
N TYR A 333 -26.36 -25.11 -23.78
CA TYR A 333 -26.19 -25.36 -25.20
C TYR A 333 -25.90 -26.83 -25.45
N TYR A 334 -26.68 -27.43 -26.34
CA TYR A 334 -26.52 -28.82 -26.74
C TYR A 334 -27.09 -29.03 -28.15
N ASN A 335 -26.37 -29.76 -29.00
CA ASN A 335 -26.79 -30.09 -30.37
C ASN A 335 -27.29 -28.88 -31.19
N GLY A 336 -26.58 -27.75 -31.11
CA GLY A 336 -26.92 -26.55 -31.88
C GLY A 336 -28.11 -25.74 -31.34
N LYS A 337 -28.62 -26.07 -30.15
CA LYS A 337 -29.77 -25.37 -29.54
C LYS A 337 -29.40 -24.77 -28.19
N TYR A 338 -29.90 -23.56 -27.96
CA TYR A 338 -29.85 -22.88 -26.66
C TYR A 338 -31.16 -23.09 -25.90
N GLU A 339 -31.04 -23.39 -24.62
CA GLU A 339 -32.15 -23.38 -23.67
C GLU A 339 -31.78 -22.42 -22.54
N VAL A 340 -32.62 -21.41 -22.32
CA VAL A 340 -32.53 -20.54 -21.15
C VAL A 340 -32.75 -21.42 -19.92
N LEU A 341 -31.85 -21.33 -18.94
CA LEU A 341 -32.07 -22.01 -17.68
C LEU A 341 -33.04 -21.17 -16.87
N ASP A 342 -34.31 -21.58 -16.92
CA ASP A 342 -35.39 -20.94 -16.20
C ASP A 342 -35.24 -21.23 -14.70
N GLU A 343 -34.32 -20.49 -14.10
CA GLU A 343 -34.37 -20.23 -12.69
C GLU A 343 -35.11 -18.92 -12.57
N SER A 344 -36.32 -18.97 -12.03
CA SER A 344 -37.02 -17.81 -11.52
C SER A 344 -36.06 -17.06 -10.60
N ALA A 345 -35.30 -16.13 -11.18
CA ALA A 345 -34.42 -15.26 -10.45
C ALA A 345 -35.36 -14.41 -9.62
N GLU A 346 -35.60 -14.83 -8.38
CA GLU A 346 -36.04 -13.92 -7.34
C GLU A 346 -34.99 -12.81 -7.35
N LYS A 347 -35.31 -11.70 -8.03
CA LYS A 347 -34.62 -10.43 -7.84
C LYS A 347 -34.86 -10.07 -6.39
N GLU A 348 -34.08 -10.63 -5.49
CA GLU A 348 -34.10 -10.21 -4.10
C GLU A 348 -33.61 -8.77 -4.04
N ASP A 349 -34.37 -7.98 -3.30
CA ASP A 349 -34.17 -6.58 -3.08
C ASP A 349 -32.72 -6.31 -2.64
N THR A 350 -32.07 -5.37 -3.30
CA THR A 350 -30.65 -5.01 -3.17
C THR A 350 -30.31 -4.47 -1.79
N ASN A 351 -30.23 -5.35 -0.78
CA ASN A 351 -29.69 -5.05 0.55
C ASN A 351 -28.41 -5.86 0.87
N ILE A 352 -27.85 -6.55 -0.12
CA ILE A 352 -26.51 -7.19 -0.06
C ILE A 352 -25.41 -6.13 -0.23
N LYS A 353 -25.48 -5.02 0.50
CA LYS A 353 -24.29 -4.22 0.83
C LYS A 353 -23.62 -4.71 2.11
N ASN A 354 -24.33 -5.47 2.95
CA ASN A 354 -23.89 -5.70 4.33
C ASN A 354 -23.23 -7.07 4.60
N THR A 355 -23.24 -8.03 3.68
CA THR A 355 -22.78 -9.41 4.00
C THR A 355 -21.40 -9.76 3.49
N ILE A 356 -20.90 -9.07 2.44
CA ILE A 356 -19.54 -9.30 1.91
C ILE A 356 -18.54 -8.28 2.50
N ILE A 357 -19.01 -7.08 2.86
CA ILE A 357 -18.17 -6.05 3.51
C ILE A 357 -17.75 -6.47 4.94
N ASP A 358 -18.52 -7.32 5.64
CA ASP A 358 -18.23 -7.72 7.03
C ASP A 358 -17.30 -8.95 7.19
N ARG A 359 -16.72 -9.49 6.10
CA ARG A 359 -15.77 -10.64 6.18
C ARG A 359 -14.34 -10.39 5.67
N GLY A 360 -14.02 -9.17 5.22
CA GLY A 360 -12.69 -8.83 4.67
C GLY A 360 -11.78 -7.99 5.56
N TYR A 361 -12.32 -7.30 6.57
CA TYR A 361 -11.53 -6.56 7.56
C TYR A 361 -12.02 -6.93 8.94
N GLY A 362 -11.16 -7.56 9.74
CA GLY A 362 -11.46 -7.91 11.12
C GLY A 362 -11.88 -6.66 11.90
N LYS A 363 -13.17 -6.57 12.24
CA LYS A 363 -13.58 -5.91 13.47
C LYS A 363 -12.98 -6.71 14.62
N THR A 364 -11.79 -6.35 15.05
CA THR A 364 -11.34 -6.68 16.40
C THR A 364 -12.22 -5.89 17.36
N ASN A 365 -13.28 -6.54 17.83
CA ASN A 365 -13.94 -6.16 19.08
C ASN A 365 -12.96 -6.50 20.22
N ASP A 366 -11.94 -5.66 20.40
CA ASP A 366 -11.17 -5.62 21.64
C ASP A 366 -11.47 -4.29 22.33
N THR A 367 -12.44 -4.35 23.24
CA THR A 367 -12.56 -3.41 24.36
C THR A 367 -11.33 -3.55 25.25
N THR A 368 -10.23 -2.90 24.88
CA THR A 368 -9.14 -2.54 25.79
C THR A 368 -8.51 -1.23 25.33
N THR A 369 -8.91 -0.15 26.00
CA THR A 369 -8.12 1.07 26.26
C THR A 369 -7.14 1.49 25.16
N SER A 370 -7.63 2.23 24.16
CA SER A 370 -6.78 3.13 23.39
C SER A 370 -6.38 4.31 24.28
N PHE A 371 -5.13 4.29 24.76
CA PHE A 371 -4.44 5.52 25.12
C PHE A 371 -4.15 6.29 23.82
N LEU A 372 -5.14 7.06 23.36
CA LEU A 372 -4.83 8.29 22.66
C LEU A 372 -4.35 9.28 23.73
N PRO A 373 -3.23 10.00 23.54
CA PRO A 373 -2.95 11.12 24.40
C PRO A 373 -4.10 12.12 24.21
N TYR A 374 -4.78 12.41 25.31
CA TYR A 374 -5.69 13.53 25.47
C TYR A 374 -5.11 14.76 24.75
N ASP A 375 -5.82 15.24 23.73
CA ASP A 375 -5.46 16.43 22.97
C ASP A 375 -5.95 17.67 23.75
N PRO A 376 -5.06 18.43 24.42
CA PRO A 376 -5.47 19.61 25.16
C PRO A 376 -5.72 20.83 24.26
N LEU A 377 -5.48 20.70 22.94
CA LEU A 377 -5.51 21.82 21.99
C LEU A 377 -6.80 21.88 21.17
N ASP A 378 -7.58 20.80 21.07
CA ASP A 378 -8.90 20.83 20.43
C ASP A 378 -9.93 21.67 21.22
N ASP A 379 -9.71 21.87 22.53
CA ASP A 379 -10.52 22.76 23.38
C ASP A 379 -9.98 24.21 23.45
N MET A 380 -8.84 24.51 22.84
CA MET A 380 -8.40 25.90 22.66
C MET A 380 -9.16 26.53 21.50
N LYS A 381 -10.38 27.01 21.82
CA LYS A 381 -11.23 27.82 20.94
C LYS A 381 -10.38 28.77 20.09
N GLU A 382 -10.72 28.86 18.81
CA GLU A 382 -10.13 29.72 17.78
C GLU A 382 -9.92 31.19 18.23
N GLU A 383 -10.70 31.66 19.22
CA GLU A 383 -10.53 32.94 19.91
C GLU A 383 -9.23 33.08 20.71
N HIS A 384 -8.77 32.03 21.42
CA HIS A 384 -7.53 32.10 22.20
C HIS A 384 -6.27 32.15 21.34
N MET A 385 -6.28 31.52 20.16
CA MET A 385 -5.19 31.71 19.21
C MET A 385 -5.19 33.12 18.65
N LYS A 386 -6.35 33.67 18.24
CA LYS A 386 -6.46 35.05 17.74
C LYS A 386 -5.95 36.07 18.74
N ASP A 387 -6.26 35.92 20.03
CA ASP A 387 -5.77 36.81 21.09
C ASP A 387 -4.24 36.71 21.29
N MET A 388 -3.68 35.51 21.18
CA MET A 388 -2.22 35.30 21.22
C MET A 388 -1.51 35.94 20.03
N TRP A 389 -2.08 35.82 18.82
CA TRP A 389 -1.57 36.46 17.61
C TRP A 389 -1.71 37.99 17.65
N HIS A 390 -2.76 38.53 18.29
CA HIS A 390 -2.95 39.98 18.44
C HIS A 390 -1.99 40.61 19.45
N TRP A 391 -1.60 39.88 20.51
CA TRP A 391 -0.63 40.35 21.50
C TRP A 391 0.81 40.39 20.98
N ILE A 392 1.17 39.51 20.03
CA ILE A 392 2.52 39.41 19.46
C ILE A 392 2.82 40.54 18.44
N TRP A 393 1.79 41.18 17.89
CA TRP A 393 1.93 42.17 16.80
C TRP A 393 1.47 43.60 17.16
N GLN A 394 1.31 43.93 18.44
CA GLN A 394 1.24 45.34 18.82
C GLN A 394 2.65 45.93 18.89
N PRO A 395 2.97 47.01 18.14
CA PRO A 395 4.17 47.76 18.42
C PRO A 395 4.01 48.32 19.83
N THR A 396 4.88 47.91 20.76
CA THR A 396 5.04 48.63 22.01
C THR A 396 5.58 50.02 21.68
N ALA A 397 4.68 50.96 21.41
CA ALA A 397 4.96 52.36 21.52
C ALA A 397 5.32 52.62 22.99
N ARG A 398 6.61 52.80 23.26
CA ARG A 398 7.08 53.41 24.50
C ARG A 398 7.79 54.72 24.16
N HIS A 399 7.44 55.69 25.00
CA HIS A 399 7.78 57.11 25.05
C HIS A 399 9.18 57.52 24.56
#